data_AF-A0A6N9C5E2-F1
#
_entry.id   AF-A0A6N9C5E2-F1
#
_cell.length_a   1.000
_cell.length_b   1.000
_cell.length_c   1.000
_cell.angle_alpha   90.00
_cell.angle_beta   90.00
_cell.angle_gamma   90.00
#
_symmetry.space_group_name_H-M   'P 1'
#
loop_
_entity.id
_entity.type
_entity.pdbx_description
1 polymer ?
#
loop_
_entity_poly.entity_id
_entity_poly.type
_entity_poly.pdbx_seq_one_letter_code
_entity_poly.pdbx_strand_id
1 'polypeptide(L)'
;MFQNGLLEGEQKGRVEGKQEGLREGEQKGRVEGKQEGRIEEKIETAKAMLAKGMEMTLISEITNLPEAQLLQLKEELALMER
;
A
#
# COMPACT_ATOMS: atom_id res chain seq x y z
N MET A 1 -24.76 27.90 36.81
CA MET A 1 -24.88 26.49 36.41
C MET A 1 -24.64 26.22 34.92
N PHE A 2 -24.32 27.22 34.08
CA PHE A 2 -24.14 27.03 32.63
C PHE A 2 -22.66 26.90 32.19
N GLN A 3 -21.71 27.31 33.03
CA GLN A 3 -20.28 27.30 32.70
C GLN A 3 -19.67 25.89 32.69
N ASN A 4 -20.19 24.97 33.50
CA ASN A 4 -19.65 23.61 33.61
C ASN A 4 -20.06 22.70 32.43
N GLY A 5 -21.27 22.89 31.88
CA GLY A 5 -21.76 22.04 30.78
C GLY A 5 -21.04 22.29 29.44
N LEU A 6 -20.57 23.51 29.20
CA LEU A 6 -19.83 23.84 27.97
C LEU A 6 -18.40 23.26 28.00
N LEU A 7 -17.73 23.34 29.15
CA LEU A 7 -16.40 22.78 29.37
C LEU A 7 -16.39 21.24 29.25
N GLU A 8 -17.40 20.56 29.79
CA GLU A 8 -17.53 19.10 29.66
C GLU A 8 -17.84 18.67 28.22
N GLY A 9 -18.70 19.41 27.51
CA GLY A 9 -19.05 19.13 26.11
C GLY A 9 -17.86 19.29 25.16
N GLU A 10 -17.06 20.36 25.31
CA GLU A 10 -15.86 20.59 24.50
C GLU A 10 -14.76 19.58 24.80
N GLN A 11 -14.55 19.20 26.08
CA GLN A 11 -13.55 18.20 26.42
C GLN A 11 -13.93 16.81 25.88
N LYS A 12 -15.18 16.38 26.03
CA LYS A 12 -15.61 15.08 25.49
C LYS A 12 -15.54 15.03 23.96
N GLY A 13 -16.07 16.02 23.26
CA GLY A 13 -16.06 16.03 21.79
C GLY A 13 -14.65 16.05 21.19
N ARG A 14 -13.69 16.70 21.86
CA ARG A 14 -12.29 16.77 21.41
C ARG A 14 -11.51 15.49 21.67
N VAL A 15 -11.84 14.77 22.74
CA VAL A 15 -11.21 13.48 23.09
C VAL A 15 -11.77 12.36 22.20
N GLU A 16 -13.09 12.31 22.02
CA GLU A 16 -13.75 11.31 21.17
C GLU A 16 -13.34 11.49 19.69
N GLY A 17 -13.39 12.71 19.15
CA GLY A 17 -12.99 12.98 17.77
C GLY A 17 -11.51 12.70 17.47
N LYS A 18 -10.61 12.88 18.45
CA LYS A 18 -9.19 12.49 18.31
C LYS A 18 -9.01 10.98 18.33
N GLN A 19 -9.71 10.26 19.21
CA GLN A 19 -9.60 8.80 19.29
C GLN A 19 -10.16 8.10 18.06
N GLU A 20 -11.31 8.53 17.55
CA GLU A 20 -11.89 7.97 16.32
C GLU A 20 -11.02 8.27 15.10
N GLY A 21 -10.52 9.51 14.95
CA GLY A 21 -9.64 9.87 13.83
C GLY A 21 -8.32 9.10 13.81
N LEU A 22 -7.72 8.84 14.98
CA LEU A 22 -6.50 8.02 15.08
C LEU A 22 -6.77 6.55 14.76
N ARG A 23 -7.85 5.96 15.28
CA ARG A 23 -8.17 4.55 15.00
C ARG A 23 -8.54 4.32 13.55
N GLU A 24 -9.36 5.19 12.94
CA GLU A 24 -9.67 5.06 11.52
C GLU A 24 -8.45 5.29 10.62
N GLY A 25 -7.61 6.28 10.93
CA GLY A 25 -6.40 6.56 10.17
C GLY A 25 -5.38 5.43 10.24
N GLU A 26 -5.15 4.86 11.42
CA GLU A 26 -4.25 3.71 11.59
C GLU A 26 -4.82 2.45 10.95
N GLN A 27 -6.12 2.20 11.03
CA GLN A 27 -6.70 0.98 10.49
C GLN A 27 -6.80 1.02 8.95
N LYS A 28 -7.20 2.15 8.36
CA LYS A 28 -7.22 2.33 6.91
C LYS A 28 -5.80 2.36 6.33
N GLY A 29 -4.91 3.19 6.87
CA GLY A 29 -3.54 3.32 6.37
C GLY A 29 -2.69 2.04 6.52
N ARG A 30 -2.95 1.22 7.54
CA ARG A 30 -2.21 -0.04 7.75
C ARG A 30 -2.77 -1.21 6.93
N VAL A 31 -4.02 -1.16 6.50
CA VAL A 31 -4.61 -2.17 5.60
C VAL A 31 -4.27 -1.83 4.15
N GLU A 32 -4.48 -0.57 3.74
CA GLU A 32 -4.16 -0.07 2.39
C GLU A 32 -2.65 -0.16 2.13
N GLY A 33 -1.81 0.40 3.02
CA GLY A 33 -0.35 0.37 2.85
C GLY A 33 0.27 -1.04 2.91
N LYS A 34 -0.37 -2.01 3.58
CA LYS A 34 0.10 -3.41 3.58
C LYS A 34 -0.34 -4.18 2.34
N GLN A 35 -1.50 -3.86 1.76
CA GLN A 35 -1.95 -4.50 0.52
C GLN A 35 -1.23 -3.93 -0.70
N GLU A 36 -1.10 -2.61 -0.78
CA GLU A 36 -0.35 -1.92 -1.84
C GLU A 36 1.11 -2.32 -1.79
N GLY A 37 1.77 -2.24 -0.62
CA GLY A 37 3.18 -2.60 -0.49
C GLY A 37 3.49 -4.05 -0.87
N ARG A 38 2.60 -5.01 -0.60
CA ARG A 38 2.84 -6.43 -0.96
C ARG A 38 2.68 -6.73 -2.45
N ILE A 39 1.85 -5.97 -3.16
CA ILE A 39 1.66 -6.12 -4.61
C ILE A 39 2.77 -5.37 -5.34
N GLU A 40 3.07 -4.15 -4.90
CA GLU A 40 4.17 -3.34 -5.42
C GLU A 40 5.52 -4.06 -5.26
N GLU A 41 5.79 -4.66 -4.10
CA GLU A 41 7.07 -5.36 -3.86
C GLU A 41 7.26 -6.53 -4.84
N LYS A 42 6.20 -7.27 -5.18
CA LYS A 42 6.28 -8.37 -6.16
C LYS A 42 6.54 -7.87 -7.58
N ILE A 43 5.85 -6.80 -7.96
CA ILE A 43 5.99 -6.17 -9.28
C ILE A 43 7.38 -5.56 -9.42
N GLU A 44 7.84 -4.80 -8.43
CA GLU A 44 9.19 -4.20 -8.42
C GLU A 44 10.29 -5.26 -8.40
N THR A 45 10.12 -6.33 -7.63
CA THR A 45 11.05 -7.47 -7.65
C THR A 45 11.09 -8.10 -9.04
N ALA A 46 9.94 -8.37 -9.65
CA ALA A 46 9.87 -8.92 -11.01
C ALA A 46 10.53 -7.99 -12.05
N LYS A 47 10.30 -6.67 -11.97
CA LYS A 47 10.93 -5.68 -12.85
C LYS A 47 12.45 -5.69 -12.69
N ALA A 48 12.95 -5.65 -11.46
CA ALA A 48 14.39 -5.68 -11.19
C ALA A 48 15.03 -6.98 -11.70
N MET A 49 14.30 -8.11 -11.62
CA MET A 49 14.77 -9.39 -12.16
C MET A 49 14.80 -9.42 -13.69
N LEU A 50 13.76 -8.90 -14.34
CA LEU A 50 13.68 -8.76 -15.79
C LEU A 50 14.78 -7.84 -16.33
N ALA A 51 15.04 -6.72 -15.67
CA ALA A 51 16.11 -5.78 -16.04
C ALA A 51 17.51 -6.39 -15.91
N LYS A 52 17.69 -7.36 -15.00
CA LYS A 52 18.93 -8.15 -14.87
C LYS A 52 19.06 -9.27 -15.90
N GLY A 53 18.07 -9.44 -16.79
CA GLY A 53 18.07 -10.48 -17.81
C GLY A 53 17.79 -11.89 -17.28
N MET A 54 17.12 -12.01 -16.13
CA MET A 54 16.68 -13.32 -15.64
C MET A 54 15.54 -13.90 -16.49
N GLU A 55 15.50 -15.22 -16.56
CA GLU A 55 14.47 -15.97 -17.27
C GLU A 55 13.09 -15.77 -16.65
N MET A 56 12.07 -15.54 -17.48
CA MET A 56 10.69 -15.30 -17.03
C MET A 56 10.12 -16.46 -16.21
N THR A 57 10.50 -17.69 -16.52
CA THR A 57 10.09 -18.90 -15.78
C THR A 57 10.60 -18.86 -14.34
N LEU A 58 11.87 -18.50 -14.13
CA LEU A 58 12.46 -18.35 -12.80
C LEU A 58 11.83 -17.18 -12.03
N ILE A 59 11.54 -16.07 -12.70
CA ILE A 59 10.88 -14.91 -12.09
C ILE A 59 9.45 -15.28 -11.65
N SER A 60 8.74 -16.04 -12.48
CA SER A 60 7.40 -16.57 -12.16
C SER A 60 7.41 -17.43 -10.91
N GLU A 61 8.38 -18.35 -10.80
CA GLU A 61 8.56 -19.20 -9.60
C GLU A 61 8.88 -18.41 -8.33
N ILE A 62 9.74 -17.37 -8.43
CA ILE A 62 10.16 -16.60 -7.25
C ILE A 62 9.08 -15.61 -6.80
N THR A 63 8.46 -14.90 -7.75
CA THR A 63 7.49 -13.83 -7.45
C THR A 63 6.05 -14.35 -7.33
N ASN A 64 5.82 -15.60 -7.75
CA ASN A 64 4.50 -16.23 -7.85
C ASN A 64 3.54 -15.41 -8.75
N LEU A 65 4.10 -14.74 -9.76
CA LEU A 65 3.36 -13.97 -10.75
C LEU A 65 3.20 -14.79 -12.04
N PRO A 66 2.02 -14.80 -12.67
CA PRO A 66 1.82 -15.50 -13.93
C PRO A 66 2.68 -14.89 -15.04
N GLU A 67 3.17 -15.73 -15.95
CA GLU A 67 4.02 -15.29 -17.07
C GLU A 67 3.39 -14.18 -17.92
N ALA A 68 2.06 -14.17 -18.06
CA ALA A 68 1.34 -13.11 -18.76
C ALA A 68 1.53 -11.73 -18.10
N GLN A 69 1.56 -11.66 -16.77
CA GLN A 69 1.86 -10.41 -16.05
C GLN A 69 3.32 -10.04 -16.22
N LEU A 70 4.25 -11.00 -16.14
CA LEU A 70 5.67 -10.74 -16.35
C LEU A 70 5.97 -10.22 -17.76
N LEU A 71 5.25 -10.72 -18.77
CA LEU A 71 5.34 -10.25 -20.14
C LEU A 71 4.87 -8.78 -20.26
N GLN A 72 3.74 -8.44 -19.64
CA GLN A 72 3.27 -7.06 -19.57
C GLN A 72 4.29 -6.15 -18.88
N LEU A 73 4.84 -6.57 -17.73
CA LEU A 73 5.88 -5.81 -17.03
C LEU A 73 7.13 -5.60 -17.91
N LYS A 74 7.52 -6.62 -18.66
CA LYS A 74 8.66 -6.54 -19.59
C LYS A 74 8.40 -5.54 -20.71
N GLU A 75 7.19 -5.53 -21.27
CA GLU A 75 6.79 -4.55 -22.29
C GLU A 75 6.74 -3.12 -21.71
N GLU A 76 6.19 -2.95 -20.51
CA GLU A 76 6.18 -1.66 -19.81
C GLU A 76 7.59 -1.13 -19.56
N LEU A 77 8.51 -1.98 -19.08
CA LEU A 77 9.93 -1.65 -18.93
C LEU A 77 10.56 -1.19 -20.25
N ALA A 78 10.32 -1.94 -21.33
CA ALA A 78 10.86 -1.63 -22.66
C ALA A 78 10.23 -0.37 -23.30
N LEU A 79 9.10 0.12 -22.79
CA LEU A 79 8.48 1.38 -23.19
C LEU A 79 8.99 2.57 -22.37
N MET A 80 9.39 2.36 -21.12
CA MET A 80 10.00 3.40 -20.27
C MET A 80 11.45 3.72 -20.63
N GLU A 81 12.17 2.79 -21.24
CA GLU A 81 13.57 2.97 -21.68
C GLU A 81 13.72 3.64 -23.07
N ARG A 82 12.62 4.11 -23.69
CA ARG A 82 12.62 4.78 -25.01
C ARG A 82 12.61 6.29 -24.93
#